data_AF-A0A0H4QFQ2-F1
#
_entry.id   AF-A0A0H4QFQ2-F1
#
_cell.length_a   1.000
_cell.length_b   1.000
_cell.length_c   1.000
_cell.angle_alpha   90.00
_cell.angle_beta   90.00
_cell.angle_gamma   90.00
#
_symmetry.space_group_name_H-M   'P 1'
#
loop_
_entity.id
_entity.type
_entity.pdbx_description
1 polymer ?
#
loop_
_entity_poly.entity_id
_entity_poly.type
_entity_poly.pdbx_seq_one_letter_code
_entity_poly.pdbx_strand_id
1 'polypeptide(L)'
;MRKIKFAGLAAATLLALTPATTTTFASSTNGEQVRTSQSVGASNSLSDIFNTVKGVVDKIIQAVQNNNKPAVTPTPADNAVAVLNGLKNVNYDENHPVLLKSSEVSKYYGTITGYQLAELLHLLNLTTQTQGQTIDTSGLSYSIGSDGLSTGDLNKKIDNILNGNGLSVKLTITAKDSSGNVKASKDIIFTNNTKTISQTNNLKIDYKTPINVAVGSNTIDLSLSGSGMSNTTVTDNNGNNVAYSADPGQFYSNADNARDFKNPINLNGKFTQKGAKYYQPVTLDFGSNSGVNVYQISQNVFNYGSSVFKLNGNNVVGNQINQNGKTNSVTYVREITVGVDQPNSNNNNNNQNNNNNNQNNNQNPAPSVGVWKSTDQSGVLTVNSSVADLVDGSSSYTARSLAPNSRWVTDQYRVNSATGQKQYHVSTNEWVDASDVTFRDQATRFFTNVLQLPGFQTVSLAGPDAFIYQLFNQDGIRVDRGLPGNTAWATDQRATDAQGNIYYRVSTNEWILRGNGVSVY
;
A
#
# COMPACT_ATOMS: atom_id res chain seq x y z
N MET A 1 41.17 44.33 -3.39
CA MET A 1 41.85 43.24 -2.65
C MET A 1 41.70 43.49 -1.15
N ARG A 2 41.00 42.62 -0.41
CA ARG A 2 40.96 42.63 1.05
C ARG A 2 41.21 41.21 1.55
N LYS A 3 42.26 41.04 2.36
CA LYS A 3 42.65 39.78 3.02
C LYS A 3 42.03 39.72 4.42
N ILE A 4 41.50 38.55 4.75
CA ILE A 4 40.89 38.18 6.02
C ILE A 4 42.00 37.83 7.03
N LYS A 5 41.89 38.30 8.27
CA LYS A 5 42.72 37.91 9.43
C LYS A 5 41.94 36.92 10.30
N PHE A 6 42.61 35.85 10.73
CA PHE A 6 42.16 34.92 11.77
C PHE A 6 42.59 35.42 13.16
N ALA A 7 41.70 35.31 14.14
CA ALA A 7 41.93 35.35 15.59
C ALA A 7 40.95 34.31 16.20
N GLY A 8 41.23 33.54 17.24
CA GLY A 8 42.42 33.40 18.07
C GLY A 8 42.32 32.07 18.86
N LEU A 9 43.44 31.61 19.41
CA LEU A 9 43.52 30.51 20.37
C LEU A 9 44.10 31.09 21.67
N ALA A 10 43.34 30.98 22.74
CA ALA A 10 43.74 31.40 24.08
C ALA A 10 44.62 30.32 24.74
N ALA A 11 45.65 30.79 25.43
CA ALA A 11 46.64 30.02 26.16
C ALA A 11 46.11 29.48 27.48
N ALA A 12 46.63 28.33 27.91
CA ALA A 12 46.63 27.91 29.31
C ALA A 12 48.06 27.49 29.69
N THR A 13 48.59 28.19 30.69
CA THR A 13 49.93 28.09 31.27
C THR A 13 50.15 26.76 32.00
N LEU A 14 51.31 26.15 31.77
CA LEU A 14 51.81 24.93 32.43
C LEU A 14 52.67 25.31 33.64
N LEU A 15 52.28 24.90 34.86
CA LEU A 15 53.16 24.95 36.03
C LEU A 15 54.03 23.68 36.08
N ALA A 16 55.33 23.89 36.25
CA ALA A 16 56.34 22.84 36.40
C ALA A 16 56.41 22.34 37.85
N LEU A 17 56.54 21.02 38.02
CA LEU A 17 57.07 20.38 39.22
C LEU A 17 58.16 19.38 38.80
N THR A 18 59.37 19.62 39.27
CA THR A 18 60.57 18.78 39.09
C THR A 18 60.53 17.53 39.98
N PRO A 19 61.19 16.42 39.59
CA PRO A 19 61.16 15.17 40.35
C PRO A 19 62.30 15.08 41.38
N ALA A 20 62.06 14.39 42.50
CA ALA A 20 63.10 13.96 43.44
C ALA A 20 63.00 12.43 43.70
N THR A 21 64.03 11.73 43.21
CA THR A 21 64.76 10.58 43.77
C THR A 21 64.02 9.44 44.52
N THR A 22 64.04 8.27 43.88
CA THR A 22 64.42 6.91 44.35
C THR A 22 64.47 6.57 45.85
N THR A 23 63.86 5.42 46.23
CA THR A 23 64.48 4.33 47.02
C THR A 23 63.79 2.98 46.79
N THR A 24 64.61 1.92 46.74
CA THR A 24 64.35 0.48 46.60
C THR A 24 63.85 -0.19 47.89
N PHE A 25 63.15 -1.34 47.82
CA PHE A 25 63.54 -2.64 48.43
C PHE A 25 62.50 -3.78 48.23
N ALA A 26 63.01 -4.89 47.69
CA ALA A 26 62.81 -6.33 47.95
C ALA A 26 61.44 -7.04 48.18
N SER A 27 61.47 -8.28 47.69
CA SER A 27 60.52 -9.41 47.61
C SER A 27 60.10 -10.09 48.93
N SER A 28 58.92 -10.76 48.93
CA SER A 28 58.75 -12.17 49.36
C SER A 28 57.33 -12.72 49.08
N THR A 29 57.20 -14.04 49.20
CA THR A 29 56.21 -15.00 48.68
C THR A 29 55.09 -15.44 49.65
N ASN A 30 54.00 -15.96 49.05
CA ASN A 30 53.01 -16.97 49.52
C ASN A 30 51.86 -16.60 50.49
N GLY A 31 50.65 -17.05 50.11
CA GLY A 31 49.78 -17.85 50.98
C GLY A 31 48.52 -17.23 51.61
N GLU A 32 47.35 -17.72 51.15
CA GLU A 32 46.07 -17.90 51.86
C GLU A 32 45.12 -16.73 52.20
N GLN A 33 43.83 -17.04 52.03
CA GLN A 33 42.67 -16.26 52.40
C GLN A 33 42.36 -16.38 53.90
N VAL A 34 41.76 -15.34 54.51
CA VAL A 34 40.46 -15.38 55.23
C VAL A 34 39.99 -13.96 55.59
N ARG A 35 38.67 -13.83 55.49
CA ARG A 35 37.64 -12.80 55.73
C ARG A 35 37.76 -11.70 56.83
N THR A 36 37.10 -10.59 56.46
CA THR A 36 36.22 -9.63 57.19
C THR A 36 36.80 -8.61 58.19
N SER A 37 36.66 -7.32 57.86
CA SER A 37 35.73 -6.38 58.55
C SER A 37 35.63 -5.03 57.81
N GLN A 38 34.43 -4.44 57.82
CA GLN A 38 34.11 -3.14 57.21
C GLN A 38 34.76 -1.98 57.98
N SER A 39 35.36 -1.02 57.25
CA SER A 39 35.36 0.39 57.65
C SER A 39 35.43 1.32 56.44
N VAL A 40 34.32 2.03 56.21
CA VAL A 40 34.19 3.44 55.78
C VAL A 40 35.22 4.00 54.77
N GLY A 41 34.74 4.13 53.53
CA GLY A 41 34.83 5.34 52.70
C GLY A 41 36.19 6.01 52.51
N ALA A 42 36.90 5.62 51.43
CA ALA A 42 37.63 6.48 50.48
C ALA A 42 38.77 5.69 49.81
N SER A 43 38.48 4.85 48.81
CA SER A 43 39.56 4.19 48.04
C SER A 43 39.29 3.93 46.56
N ASN A 44 38.11 4.27 46.03
CA ASN A 44 37.83 4.09 44.59
C ASN A 44 38.38 5.23 43.71
N SER A 45 38.72 6.41 44.26
CA SER A 45 39.14 7.53 43.41
C SER A 45 40.58 7.43 42.91
N LEU A 46 41.51 6.85 43.68
CA LEU A 46 42.92 6.78 43.27
C LEU A 46 43.17 5.70 42.22
N SER A 47 42.54 4.54 42.32
CA SER A 47 42.61 3.49 41.29
C SER A 47 41.99 3.96 39.98
N ASP A 48 40.88 4.69 40.05
CA ASP A 48 40.20 5.21 38.86
C ASP A 48 40.98 6.35 38.20
N ILE A 49 41.62 7.22 39.01
CA ILE A 49 42.56 8.22 38.51
C ILE A 49 43.80 7.55 37.90
N PHE A 50 44.36 6.51 38.53
CA PHE A 50 45.54 5.81 37.99
C PHE A 50 45.22 5.06 36.69
N ASN A 51 44.05 4.43 36.59
CA ASN A 51 43.58 3.78 35.37
C ASN A 51 43.29 4.79 34.26
N THR A 52 42.78 5.97 34.62
CA THR A 52 42.54 7.07 33.67
C THR A 52 43.86 7.65 33.16
N VAL A 53 44.82 7.92 34.06
CA VAL A 53 46.15 8.43 33.70
C VAL A 53 46.93 7.38 32.89
N LYS A 54 46.87 6.11 33.27
CA LYS A 54 47.46 5.00 32.48
C LYS A 54 46.83 4.91 31.09
N GLY A 55 45.50 5.07 30.97
CA GLY A 55 44.83 5.10 29.66
C GLY A 55 45.23 6.29 28.78
N VAL A 56 45.56 7.44 29.38
CA VAL A 56 46.09 8.61 28.66
C VAL A 56 47.55 8.40 28.25
N VAL A 57 48.38 7.85 29.16
CA VAL A 57 49.78 7.54 28.88
C VAL A 57 49.91 6.45 27.81
N ASP A 58 49.08 5.40 27.86
CA ASP A 58 49.05 4.33 26.85
C ASP A 58 48.64 4.90 25.47
N LYS A 59 47.73 5.89 25.42
CA LYS A 59 47.38 6.62 24.19
C LYS A 59 48.50 7.52 23.68
N ILE A 60 49.25 8.18 24.57
CA ILE A 60 50.41 9.00 24.19
C ILE A 60 51.55 8.11 23.70
N ILE A 61 51.80 6.97 24.35
CA ILE A 61 52.79 5.98 23.92
C ILE A 61 52.40 5.39 22.56
N GLN A 62 51.12 5.06 22.33
CA GLN A 62 50.64 4.64 21.01
C GLN A 62 50.78 5.75 19.96
N ALA A 63 50.48 7.00 20.29
CA ALA A 63 50.65 8.13 19.37
C ALA A 63 52.12 8.39 19.02
N VAL A 64 53.03 8.26 19.99
CA VAL A 64 54.48 8.41 19.77
C VAL A 64 55.07 7.22 19.01
N GLN A 65 54.59 5.99 19.26
CA GLN A 65 54.97 4.80 18.48
C GLN A 65 54.44 4.85 17.04
N ASN A 66 53.26 5.42 16.81
CA ASN A 66 52.68 5.60 15.48
C ASN A 66 53.36 6.73 14.68
N ASN A 67 53.87 7.77 15.34
CA ASN A 67 54.54 8.91 14.68
C ASN A 67 55.99 8.64 14.26
N ASN A 68 56.59 7.52 14.68
CA ASN A 68 57.93 7.09 14.25
C ASN A 68 57.91 5.89 13.28
N LYS A 69 56.73 5.46 12.82
CA LYS A 69 56.64 4.47 11.74
C LYS A 69 56.60 5.22 10.41
N PRO A 70 57.53 4.95 9.45
CA PRO A 70 57.42 5.54 8.12
C PRO A 70 56.03 5.23 7.55
N ALA A 71 55.39 6.20 6.91
CA ALA A 71 54.08 6.03 6.30
C ALA A 71 54.11 4.79 5.40
N VAL A 72 53.49 3.71 5.85
CA VAL A 72 53.41 2.47 5.09
C VAL A 72 52.52 2.80 3.91
N THR A 73 53.09 2.81 2.70
CA THR A 73 52.30 2.97 1.48
C THR A 73 51.33 1.80 1.43
N PRO A 74 50.01 2.03 1.37
CA PRO A 74 49.03 0.95 1.42
C PRO A 74 49.28 -0.02 0.27
N THR A 75 49.36 -1.31 0.61
CA THR A 75 49.56 -2.36 -0.38
C THR A 75 48.30 -2.53 -1.25
N PRO A 76 48.39 -3.18 -2.43
CA PRO A 76 47.21 -3.54 -3.21
C PRO A 76 46.14 -4.29 -2.40
N ALA A 77 46.57 -5.17 -1.48
CA ALA A 77 45.69 -5.88 -0.55
C ALA A 77 44.99 -4.93 0.43
N ASP A 78 45.70 -3.95 0.99
CA ASP A 78 45.10 -2.95 1.90
C ASP A 78 44.04 -2.10 1.19
N ASN A 79 44.30 -1.71 -0.06
CA ASN A 79 43.35 -0.95 -0.87
C ASN A 79 42.10 -1.77 -1.20
N ALA A 80 42.25 -3.05 -1.54
CA ALA A 80 41.12 -3.94 -1.79
C ALA A 80 40.28 -4.19 -0.53
N VAL A 81 40.92 -4.33 0.63
CA VAL A 81 40.24 -4.39 1.93
C VAL A 81 39.44 -3.11 2.21
N ALA A 82 40.01 -1.94 1.90
CA ALA A 82 39.31 -0.67 2.03
C ALA A 82 38.07 -0.58 1.12
N VAL A 83 38.17 -1.03 -0.14
CA VAL A 83 37.02 -1.12 -1.06
C VAL A 83 35.95 -2.05 -0.49
N LEU A 84 36.34 -3.24 -0.01
CA LEU A 84 35.40 -4.23 0.53
C LEU A 84 34.66 -3.69 1.76
N ASN A 85 35.37 -3.05 2.68
CA ASN A 85 34.76 -2.47 3.89
C ASN A 85 33.80 -1.31 3.56
N GLY A 86 34.07 -0.58 2.47
CA GLY A 86 33.25 0.51 1.97
C GLY A 86 31.95 0.10 1.26
N LEU A 87 31.74 -1.19 0.98
CA LEU A 87 30.50 -1.67 0.36
C LEU A 87 29.29 -1.38 1.27
N LYS A 88 28.17 -1.01 0.64
CA LYS A 88 26.93 -0.63 1.33
C LYS A 88 25.85 -1.70 1.13
N ASN A 89 24.92 -1.75 2.07
CA ASN A 89 23.67 -2.48 1.90
C ASN A 89 22.88 -1.93 0.70
N VAL A 90 22.12 -2.80 0.05
CA VAL A 90 21.34 -2.48 -1.13
C VAL A 90 19.86 -2.51 -0.77
N ASN A 91 19.16 -1.41 -1.07
CA ASN A 91 17.71 -1.34 -0.93
C ASN A 91 17.09 -1.22 -2.31
N TYR A 92 16.10 -2.07 -2.58
CA TYR A 92 15.25 -1.99 -3.75
C TYR A 92 13.91 -1.38 -3.37
N ASP A 93 13.32 -0.64 -4.30
CA ASP A 93 12.02 0.00 -4.18
C ASP A 93 11.34 0.07 -5.55
N GLU A 94 10.18 0.72 -5.64
CA GLU A 94 9.39 0.80 -6.88
C GLU A 94 10.15 1.46 -8.04
N ASN A 95 11.17 2.28 -7.77
CA ASN A 95 11.98 2.97 -8.78
C ASN A 95 13.35 2.32 -9.00
N HIS A 96 13.80 1.47 -8.08
CA HIS A 96 15.08 0.77 -8.12
C HIS A 96 14.82 -0.74 -8.11
N PRO A 97 14.60 -1.36 -9.30
CA PRO A 97 14.20 -2.76 -9.39
C PRO A 97 15.30 -3.69 -8.88
N VAL A 98 14.89 -4.87 -8.42
CA VAL A 98 15.80 -5.91 -7.92
C VAL A 98 16.77 -6.35 -9.03
N LEU A 99 18.06 -6.12 -8.81
CA LEU A 99 19.13 -6.59 -9.69
C LEU A 99 19.68 -7.95 -9.27
N LEU A 100 19.44 -8.36 -8.02
CA LEU A 100 19.92 -9.62 -7.47
C LEU A 100 19.11 -10.79 -8.07
N LYS A 101 19.78 -11.64 -8.85
CA LYS A 101 19.20 -12.86 -9.42
C LYS A 101 19.94 -14.08 -8.88
N SER A 102 19.19 -15.10 -8.44
CA SER A 102 19.76 -16.34 -7.90
C SER A 102 20.70 -17.00 -8.91
N SER A 103 20.32 -17.03 -10.19
CA SER A 103 21.14 -17.56 -11.29
C SER A 103 22.49 -16.86 -11.49
N GLU A 104 22.61 -15.59 -11.09
CA GLU A 104 23.86 -14.83 -11.23
C GLU A 104 24.72 -14.98 -9.97
N VAL A 105 24.13 -14.90 -8.78
CA VAL A 105 24.86 -15.01 -7.52
C VAL A 105 25.37 -16.43 -7.29
N SER A 106 24.59 -17.45 -7.64
CA SER A 106 24.96 -18.85 -7.37
C SER A 106 26.21 -19.29 -8.11
N LYS A 107 26.52 -18.67 -9.26
CA LYS A 107 27.75 -18.93 -10.04
C LYS A 107 29.02 -18.57 -9.24
N TYR A 108 28.90 -17.65 -8.30
CA TYR A 108 30.01 -17.12 -7.50
C TYR A 108 29.97 -17.59 -6.03
N TYR A 109 29.11 -18.56 -5.69
CA TYR A 109 29.02 -19.07 -4.32
C TYR A 109 30.23 -19.95 -3.97
N GLY A 110 30.86 -19.70 -2.83
CA GLY A 110 32.12 -20.34 -2.44
C GLY A 110 33.34 -19.49 -2.82
N THR A 111 34.49 -20.15 -3.05
CA THR A 111 35.76 -19.47 -3.34
C THR A 111 35.82 -18.96 -4.77
N ILE A 112 36.23 -17.71 -4.95
CA ILE A 112 36.31 -17.00 -6.23
C ILE A 112 37.59 -16.16 -6.35
N THR A 113 37.95 -15.79 -7.58
CA THR A 113 39.06 -14.88 -7.87
C THR A 113 38.68 -13.41 -7.67
N GLY A 114 39.68 -12.52 -7.60
CA GLY A 114 39.45 -11.07 -7.58
C GLY A 114 38.67 -10.59 -8.80
N TYR A 115 39.01 -11.07 -10.00
CA TYR A 115 38.27 -10.82 -11.23
C TYR A 115 36.78 -11.17 -11.12
N GLN A 116 36.46 -12.39 -10.66
CA GLN A 116 35.09 -12.85 -10.51
C GLN A 116 34.30 -12.03 -9.49
N LEU A 117 34.94 -11.64 -8.38
CA LEU A 117 34.32 -10.74 -7.41
C LEU A 117 34.07 -9.36 -8.02
N ALA A 118 35.03 -8.82 -8.77
CA ALA A 118 34.90 -7.53 -9.43
C ALA A 118 33.73 -7.52 -10.43
N GLU A 119 33.57 -8.59 -11.23
CA GLU A 119 32.43 -8.75 -12.15
C GLU A 119 31.09 -8.77 -11.40
N LEU A 120 30.97 -9.57 -10.34
CA LEU A 120 29.74 -9.65 -9.56
C LEU A 120 29.39 -8.30 -8.91
N LEU A 121 30.36 -7.63 -8.27
CA LEU A 121 30.11 -6.35 -7.62
C LEU A 121 29.73 -5.27 -8.63
N HIS A 122 30.30 -5.30 -9.83
CA HIS A 122 29.91 -4.39 -10.91
C HIS A 122 28.48 -4.67 -11.40
N LEU A 123 28.12 -5.94 -11.62
CA LEU A 123 26.76 -6.36 -12.01
C LEU A 123 25.70 -5.90 -10.99
N LEU A 124 26.06 -5.90 -9.70
CA LEU A 124 25.19 -5.46 -8.60
C LEU A 124 25.25 -3.95 -8.33
N ASN A 125 25.97 -3.18 -9.16
CA ASN A 125 26.19 -1.74 -9.00
C ASN A 125 26.80 -1.35 -7.63
N LEU A 126 27.63 -2.22 -7.06
CA LEU A 126 28.29 -2.01 -5.77
C LEU A 126 29.67 -1.36 -5.89
N THR A 127 30.28 -1.42 -7.08
CA THR A 127 31.61 -0.85 -7.35
C THR A 127 31.67 -0.15 -8.70
N THR A 128 32.52 0.88 -8.76
CA THR A 128 33.00 1.47 -10.02
C THR A 128 34.05 0.57 -10.69
N GLN A 129 34.34 0.82 -11.97
CA GLN A 129 35.35 0.07 -12.71
C GLN A 129 36.74 0.13 -12.04
N THR A 130 37.15 1.30 -11.53
CA THR A 130 38.43 1.49 -10.84
C THR A 130 38.50 0.70 -9.52
N GLN A 131 37.39 0.66 -8.77
CA GLN A 131 37.29 -0.13 -7.56
C GLN A 131 37.33 -1.64 -7.87
N GLY A 132 36.70 -2.08 -8.96
CA GLY A 132 36.79 -3.46 -9.45
C GLY A 132 38.23 -3.86 -9.79
N GLN A 133 38.97 -3.01 -10.52
CA GLN A 133 40.39 -3.25 -10.84
C GLN A 133 41.27 -3.36 -9.58
N THR A 134 40.96 -2.57 -8.55
CA THR A 134 41.66 -2.63 -7.25
C THR A 134 41.47 -4.00 -6.58
N ILE A 135 40.27 -4.58 -6.67
CA ILE A 135 39.96 -5.91 -6.13
C ILE A 135 40.67 -7.00 -6.93
N ASP A 136 40.58 -6.94 -8.27
CA ASP A 136 41.15 -7.92 -9.18
C ASP A 136 42.68 -8.08 -9.01
N THR A 137 43.38 -6.94 -8.92
CA THR A 137 44.85 -6.90 -8.83
C THR A 137 45.42 -7.01 -7.41
N SER A 138 44.57 -7.30 -6.41
CA SER A 138 44.94 -7.27 -4.99
C SER A 138 45.86 -8.39 -4.52
N GLY A 139 45.88 -9.51 -5.26
CA GLY A 139 46.55 -10.75 -4.84
C GLY A 139 45.82 -11.52 -3.73
N LEU A 140 44.61 -11.10 -3.35
CA LEU A 140 43.76 -11.79 -2.37
C LEU A 140 42.90 -12.86 -3.05
N SER A 141 42.54 -13.89 -2.28
CA SER A 141 41.47 -14.81 -2.61
C SER A 141 40.18 -14.40 -1.92
N TYR A 142 39.04 -14.66 -2.54
CA TYR A 142 37.75 -14.25 -2.01
C TYR A 142 36.80 -15.44 -1.86
N SER A 143 35.83 -15.31 -0.98
CA SER A 143 34.72 -16.25 -0.92
C SER A 143 33.40 -15.56 -0.62
N ILE A 144 32.33 -16.03 -1.23
CA ILE A 144 30.96 -15.57 -0.99
C ILE A 144 30.19 -16.67 -0.24
N GLY A 145 29.56 -16.28 0.86
CA GLY A 145 28.71 -17.11 1.69
C GLY A 145 27.45 -16.37 2.16
N SER A 146 26.59 -17.05 2.90
CA SER A 146 25.42 -16.45 3.55
C SER A 146 25.04 -17.24 4.81
N ASP A 147 25.56 -16.90 5.98
CA ASP A 147 25.18 -17.51 7.28
C ASP A 147 25.14 -19.05 7.29
N GLY A 148 26.04 -19.71 6.55
CA GLY A 148 26.10 -21.17 6.47
C GLY A 148 25.02 -21.83 5.61
N LEU A 149 24.25 -21.07 4.82
CA LEU A 149 23.28 -21.63 3.88
C LEU A 149 23.96 -22.47 2.78
N SER A 150 23.27 -23.50 2.31
CA SER A 150 23.63 -24.18 1.06
C SER A 150 23.35 -23.25 -0.13
N THR A 151 24.00 -23.48 -1.28
CA THR A 151 23.68 -22.73 -2.52
C THR A 151 22.19 -22.82 -2.88
N GLY A 152 21.57 -24.00 -2.67
CA GLY A 152 20.16 -24.20 -2.94
C GLY A 152 19.24 -23.39 -2.03
N ASP A 153 19.57 -23.28 -0.75
CA ASP A 153 18.77 -22.48 0.20
C ASP A 153 19.02 -20.98 0.06
N LEU A 154 20.25 -20.58 -0.31
CA LEU A 154 20.52 -19.21 -0.71
C LEU A 154 19.69 -18.82 -1.94
N ASN A 155 19.60 -19.68 -2.96
CA ASN A 155 18.78 -19.42 -4.13
C ASN A 155 17.32 -19.20 -3.77
N LYS A 156 16.73 -20.07 -2.91
CA LYS A 156 15.37 -19.88 -2.40
C LYS A 156 15.21 -18.55 -1.67
N LYS A 157 16.20 -18.14 -0.87
CA LYS A 157 16.18 -16.86 -0.16
C LYS A 157 16.23 -15.67 -1.11
N ILE A 158 17.11 -15.72 -2.13
CA ILE A 158 17.20 -14.70 -3.17
C ILE A 158 15.90 -14.62 -3.97
N ASP A 159 15.34 -15.75 -4.42
CA ASP A 159 14.07 -15.77 -5.13
C ASP A 159 12.93 -15.23 -4.26
N ASN A 160 12.96 -15.51 -2.96
CA ASN A 160 11.96 -15.00 -2.02
C ASN A 160 12.02 -13.47 -1.85
N ILE A 161 13.18 -12.82 -2.01
CA ILE A 161 13.23 -11.34 -1.91
C ILE A 161 12.49 -10.67 -3.06
N LEU A 162 12.26 -11.35 -4.19
CA LEU A 162 11.43 -10.82 -5.27
C LEU A 162 9.99 -10.56 -4.80
N ASN A 163 9.56 -11.18 -3.70
CA ASN A 163 8.28 -10.95 -3.05
C ASN A 163 8.22 -9.66 -2.22
N GLY A 164 9.26 -8.82 -2.18
CA GLY A 164 9.18 -7.47 -1.63
C GLY A 164 8.89 -7.39 -0.12
N ASN A 165 8.16 -6.34 0.31
CA ASN A 165 7.71 -6.12 1.70
C ASN A 165 8.82 -6.13 2.76
N GLY A 166 10.01 -5.64 2.41
CA GLY A 166 11.16 -5.58 3.33
C GLY A 166 11.86 -6.92 3.50
N LEU A 167 11.54 -7.93 2.68
CA LEU A 167 12.27 -9.19 2.68
C LEU A 167 13.73 -8.95 2.28
N SER A 168 14.63 -9.61 2.99
CA SER A 168 16.06 -9.40 2.85
C SER A 168 16.86 -10.70 2.79
N VAL A 169 17.99 -10.64 2.09
CA VAL A 169 19.01 -11.68 2.07
C VAL A 169 20.38 -11.06 2.33
N LYS A 170 21.25 -11.78 3.04
CA LYS A 170 22.60 -11.33 3.39
C LYS A 170 23.62 -12.11 2.59
N LEU A 171 24.60 -11.42 2.01
CA LEU A 171 25.78 -12.05 1.44
C LEU A 171 27.01 -11.61 2.25
N THR A 172 27.83 -12.58 2.61
CA THR A 172 29.10 -12.38 3.32
C THR A 172 30.24 -12.58 2.33
N ILE A 173 31.05 -11.55 2.13
CA ILE A 173 32.26 -11.62 1.31
C ILE A 173 33.46 -11.66 2.25
N THR A 174 34.27 -12.70 2.16
CA THR A 174 35.51 -12.85 2.93
C THR A 174 36.71 -12.75 2.01
N ALA A 175 37.71 -11.94 2.36
CA ALA A 175 38.99 -11.84 1.68
C ALA A 175 40.09 -12.50 2.49
N LYS A 176 40.92 -13.32 1.85
CA LYS A 176 42.04 -14.04 2.48
C LYS A 176 43.35 -13.82 1.73
N ASP A 177 44.44 -13.72 2.47
CA ASP A 177 45.78 -13.73 1.87
C ASP A 177 46.17 -15.13 1.36
N SER A 178 47.33 -15.21 0.69
CA SER A 178 47.89 -16.47 0.16
C SER A 178 48.16 -17.54 1.22
N SER A 179 48.27 -17.14 2.49
CA SER A 179 48.43 -18.06 3.62
C SER A 179 47.08 -18.52 4.21
N GLY A 180 45.96 -18.05 3.66
CA GLY A 180 44.61 -18.37 4.11
C GLY A 180 44.09 -17.52 5.26
N ASN A 181 44.85 -16.51 5.71
CA ASN A 181 44.42 -15.63 6.81
C ASN A 181 43.38 -14.64 6.30
N VAL A 182 42.29 -14.48 7.06
CA VAL A 182 41.25 -13.51 6.75
C VAL A 182 41.80 -12.08 6.93
N LYS A 183 41.73 -11.29 5.87
CA LYS A 183 42.08 -9.85 5.88
C LYS A 183 40.87 -8.97 6.07
N ALA A 184 39.72 -9.38 5.56
CA ALA A 184 38.46 -8.68 5.74
C ALA A 184 37.27 -9.64 5.57
N SER A 185 36.17 -9.32 6.24
CA SER A 185 34.88 -9.96 6.04
C SER A 185 33.80 -8.89 6.08
N LYS A 186 32.94 -8.88 5.07
CA LYS A 186 31.89 -7.87 4.90
C LYS A 186 30.56 -8.52 4.61
N ASP A 187 29.58 -8.19 5.46
CA ASP A 187 28.18 -8.48 5.20
C ASP A 187 27.55 -7.36 4.35
N ILE A 188 26.78 -7.77 3.35
CA ILE A 188 25.94 -6.90 2.52
C ILE A 188 24.51 -7.43 2.61
N ILE A 189 23.60 -6.59 3.10
CA ILE A 189 22.19 -6.92 3.17
C ILE A 189 21.50 -6.32 1.94
N PHE A 190 20.81 -7.18 1.20
CA PHE A 190 19.94 -6.82 0.08
C PHE A 190 18.50 -6.88 0.58
N THR A 191 17.82 -5.75 0.63
CA THR A 191 16.44 -5.64 1.11
C THR A 191 15.56 -5.17 -0.02
N ASN A 192 14.47 -5.89 -0.30
CA ASN A 192 13.47 -5.46 -1.25
C ASN A 192 12.27 -4.84 -0.54
N ASN A 193 12.15 -3.52 -0.57
CA ASN A 193 11.05 -2.78 0.05
C ASN A 193 9.87 -2.55 -0.90
N THR A 194 9.91 -3.05 -2.15
CA THR A 194 8.76 -2.96 -3.05
C THR A 194 7.54 -3.55 -2.37
N LYS A 195 6.45 -2.80 -2.26
CA LYS A 195 5.24 -3.34 -1.63
C LYS A 195 4.65 -4.44 -2.51
N THR A 196 4.56 -5.67 -1.99
CA THR A 196 3.77 -6.72 -2.64
C THR A 196 2.38 -6.77 -2.03
N ILE A 197 1.39 -6.78 -2.93
CA ILE A 197 0.00 -7.08 -2.63
C ILE A 197 -0.05 -8.57 -2.29
N SER A 198 -0.52 -8.95 -1.10
CA SER A 198 -0.67 -10.35 -0.69
C SER A 198 -1.30 -11.17 -1.81
N GLN A 199 -0.69 -12.31 -2.16
CA GLN A 199 -1.22 -13.16 -3.21
C GLN A 199 -2.65 -13.61 -2.86
N THR A 200 -3.59 -13.26 -3.72
CA THR A 200 -5.01 -13.56 -3.52
C THR A 200 -5.25 -15.04 -3.82
N ASN A 201 -5.68 -15.79 -2.81
CA ASN A 201 -5.93 -17.24 -2.93
C ASN A 201 -7.31 -17.59 -3.49
N ASN A 202 -8.20 -16.61 -3.67
CA ASN A 202 -9.55 -16.81 -4.22
C ASN A 202 -10.15 -15.46 -4.66
N LEU A 203 -10.94 -15.49 -5.74
CA LEU A 203 -11.61 -14.32 -6.30
C LEU A 203 -13.14 -14.48 -6.30
N LYS A 204 -13.83 -13.41 -5.89
CA LYS A 204 -15.25 -13.23 -6.12
C LYS A 204 -15.45 -12.23 -7.25
N ILE A 205 -16.04 -12.69 -8.34
CA ILE A 205 -16.34 -11.91 -9.53
C ILE A 205 -17.86 -11.84 -9.66
N ASP A 206 -18.42 -10.66 -9.47
CA ASP A 206 -19.83 -10.40 -9.76
C ASP A 206 -19.95 -9.60 -11.05
N TYR A 207 -20.90 -9.94 -11.90
CA TYR A 207 -21.15 -9.21 -13.13
C TYR A 207 -22.63 -9.13 -13.47
N LYS A 208 -23.02 -8.03 -14.10
CA LYS A 208 -24.39 -7.81 -14.53
C LYS A 208 -24.74 -8.70 -15.71
N THR A 209 -25.77 -9.53 -15.54
CA THR A 209 -26.38 -10.33 -16.60
C THR A 209 -27.86 -10.57 -16.25
N PRO A 210 -28.82 -10.32 -17.16
CA PRO A 210 -28.63 -9.77 -18.51
C PRO A 210 -28.30 -8.26 -18.50
N ILE A 211 -27.66 -7.82 -19.58
CA ILE A 211 -27.52 -6.40 -19.95
C ILE A 211 -28.63 -6.06 -20.94
N ASN A 212 -29.46 -5.07 -20.60
CA ASN A 212 -30.57 -4.65 -21.46
C ASN A 212 -30.13 -3.50 -22.35
N VAL A 213 -30.31 -3.63 -23.65
CA VAL A 213 -29.98 -2.62 -24.66
C VAL A 213 -31.21 -2.22 -25.47
N ALA A 214 -31.25 -1.00 -25.97
CA ALA A 214 -32.35 -0.53 -26.82
C ALA A 214 -32.26 -1.14 -28.23
N VAL A 215 -33.40 -1.30 -28.90
CA VAL A 215 -33.43 -1.62 -30.33
C VAL A 215 -32.75 -0.48 -31.10
N GLY A 216 -31.85 -0.83 -32.02
CA GLY A 216 -31.07 0.10 -32.83
C GLY A 216 -29.79 0.64 -32.18
N SER A 217 -29.53 0.31 -30.91
CA SER A 217 -28.30 0.69 -30.21
C SER A 217 -27.06 0.05 -30.83
N ASN A 218 -25.91 0.71 -30.70
CA ASN A 218 -24.67 0.28 -31.33
C ASN A 218 -24.08 -0.90 -30.55
N THR A 219 -23.55 -1.88 -31.27
CA THR A 219 -22.91 -3.04 -30.64
C THR A 219 -21.55 -2.69 -30.03
N ILE A 220 -20.90 -1.63 -30.54
CA ILE A 220 -19.58 -1.19 -30.08
C ILE A 220 -19.58 -0.80 -28.60
N ASP A 221 -20.68 -0.24 -28.09
CA ASP A 221 -20.80 0.22 -26.70
C ASP A 221 -20.58 -0.95 -25.72
N LEU A 222 -21.00 -2.16 -26.11
CA LEU A 222 -20.79 -3.38 -25.33
C LEU A 222 -19.45 -4.09 -25.65
N SER A 223 -18.78 -3.74 -26.73
CA SER A 223 -17.45 -4.27 -27.08
C SER A 223 -16.31 -3.50 -26.43
N LEU A 224 -16.56 -2.31 -25.87
CA LEU A 224 -15.54 -1.52 -25.18
C LEU A 224 -15.22 -2.08 -23.79
N SER A 225 -13.94 -2.05 -23.42
CA SER A 225 -13.42 -2.46 -22.10
C SER A 225 -14.15 -1.78 -20.94
N GLY A 226 -14.51 -0.50 -21.11
CA GLY A 226 -15.29 0.26 -20.13
C GLY A 226 -16.62 -0.41 -19.76
N SER A 227 -17.31 -1.04 -20.71
CA SER A 227 -18.56 -1.77 -20.40
C SER A 227 -18.31 -3.10 -19.69
N GLY A 228 -17.15 -3.71 -19.90
CA GLY A 228 -16.71 -4.87 -19.13
C GLY A 228 -16.47 -4.47 -17.67
N MET A 229 -15.70 -3.40 -17.45
CA MET A 229 -15.37 -2.90 -16.11
C MET A 229 -16.60 -2.38 -15.34
N SER A 230 -17.46 -1.58 -15.97
CA SER A 230 -18.63 -0.98 -15.28
C SER A 230 -19.69 -2.00 -14.87
N ASN A 231 -19.67 -3.18 -15.48
CA ASN A 231 -20.62 -4.25 -15.21
C ASN A 231 -19.97 -5.42 -14.46
N THR A 232 -18.75 -5.25 -13.93
CA THR A 232 -18.03 -6.30 -13.21
C THR A 232 -17.41 -5.74 -11.92
N THR A 233 -17.49 -6.51 -10.85
CA THR A 233 -16.75 -6.25 -9.61
C THR A 233 -15.89 -7.47 -9.31
N VAL A 234 -14.63 -7.26 -8.96
CA VAL A 234 -13.71 -8.34 -8.58
C VAL A 234 -13.11 -8.04 -7.21
N THR A 235 -13.33 -8.94 -6.27
CA THR A 235 -12.77 -8.83 -4.91
C THR A 235 -12.01 -10.09 -4.49
N ASP A 236 -11.10 -9.93 -3.54
CA ASP A 236 -10.44 -11.03 -2.84
C ASP A 236 -11.36 -11.63 -1.73
N ASN A 237 -10.83 -12.61 -0.99
CA ASN A 237 -11.52 -13.22 0.17
C ASN A 237 -11.83 -12.27 1.32
N ASN A 238 -11.10 -11.17 1.42
CA ASN A 238 -11.25 -10.16 2.46
C ASN A 238 -12.22 -9.05 2.02
N GLY A 239 -12.75 -9.12 0.79
CA GLY A 239 -13.62 -8.12 0.21
C GLY A 239 -12.88 -6.92 -0.38
N ASN A 240 -11.55 -6.97 -0.51
CA ASN A 240 -10.77 -5.91 -1.13
C ASN A 240 -10.91 -5.97 -2.65
N ASN A 241 -10.98 -4.80 -3.29
CA ASN A 241 -10.98 -4.70 -4.75
C ASN A 241 -9.66 -5.21 -5.32
N VAL A 242 -9.77 -6.02 -6.36
CA VAL A 242 -8.64 -6.56 -7.12
C VAL A 242 -8.54 -5.81 -8.45
N ALA A 243 -7.34 -5.39 -8.82
CA ALA A 243 -7.12 -4.71 -10.10
C ALA A 243 -7.21 -5.70 -11.28
N TYR A 244 -7.91 -5.31 -12.34
CA TYR A 244 -8.06 -6.07 -13.57
C TYR A 244 -8.35 -5.13 -14.75
N SER A 245 -8.16 -5.64 -15.97
CA SER A 245 -8.71 -5.08 -17.19
C SER A 245 -9.76 -6.03 -17.77
N ALA A 246 -10.76 -5.49 -18.47
CA ALA A 246 -11.81 -6.28 -19.10
C ALA A 246 -11.78 -6.13 -20.62
N ASP A 247 -11.91 -7.26 -21.32
CA ASP A 247 -11.95 -7.36 -22.78
C ASP A 247 -13.24 -8.09 -23.22
N PRO A 248 -14.31 -7.35 -23.55
CA PRO A 248 -15.53 -7.95 -24.11
C PRO A 248 -15.32 -8.43 -25.56
N GLY A 249 -15.59 -9.71 -25.80
CA GLY A 249 -15.45 -10.36 -27.10
C GLY A 249 -16.62 -10.15 -28.06
N GLN A 250 -16.73 -11.05 -29.04
CA GLN A 250 -17.76 -11.05 -30.07
C GLN A 250 -19.14 -11.48 -29.53
N PHE A 251 -20.19 -11.32 -30.34
CA PHE A 251 -21.55 -11.73 -29.99
C PHE A 251 -21.83 -13.14 -30.50
N TYR A 252 -22.71 -13.85 -29.79
CA TYR A 252 -23.12 -15.21 -30.09
C TYR A 252 -24.62 -15.39 -29.87
N SER A 253 -25.22 -16.37 -30.53
CA SER A 253 -26.64 -16.70 -30.40
C SER A 253 -26.98 -17.56 -29.18
N ASN A 254 -25.99 -18.18 -28.54
CA ASN A 254 -26.15 -18.97 -27.32
C ASN A 254 -24.89 -18.92 -26.43
N ALA A 255 -25.07 -19.26 -25.16
CA ALA A 255 -24.03 -19.19 -24.15
C ALA A 255 -22.89 -20.21 -24.35
N ASP A 256 -23.17 -21.40 -24.89
CA ASP A 256 -22.17 -22.44 -25.12
C ASP A 256 -21.15 -22.01 -26.18
N ASN A 257 -21.66 -21.50 -27.31
CA ASN A 257 -20.85 -20.93 -28.38
C ASN A 257 -20.01 -19.74 -27.90
N ALA A 258 -20.58 -18.86 -27.07
CA ALA A 258 -19.84 -17.75 -26.48
C ALA A 258 -18.69 -18.21 -25.57
N ARG A 259 -18.95 -19.22 -24.74
CA ARG A 259 -17.96 -19.80 -23.82
C ARG A 259 -16.82 -20.50 -24.56
N ASP A 260 -17.14 -21.21 -25.63
CA ASP A 260 -16.18 -21.95 -26.45
C ASP A 260 -15.54 -21.10 -27.55
N PHE A 261 -15.94 -19.83 -27.69
CA PHE A 261 -15.55 -18.93 -28.78
C PHE A 261 -15.84 -19.50 -30.18
N LYS A 262 -16.94 -20.23 -30.35
CA LYS A 262 -17.33 -20.88 -31.61
C LYS A 262 -18.52 -20.18 -32.26
N ASN A 263 -18.50 -20.06 -33.59
CA ASN A 263 -19.62 -19.54 -34.38
C ASN A 263 -20.12 -18.14 -33.94
N PRO A 264 -19.25 -17.11 -33.93
CA PRO A 264 -19.66 -15.75 -33.62
C PRO A 264 -20.67 -15.24 -34.66
N ILE A 265 -21.59 -14.39 -34.23
CA ILE A 265 -22.57 -13.73 -35.09
C ILE A 265 -22.16 -12.28 -35.34
N ASN A 266 -22.40 -11.81 -36.56
CA ASN A 266 -22.24 -10.40 -36.91
C ASN A 266 -23.60 -9.71 -36.89
N LEU A 267 -23.74 -8.72 -36.01
CA LEU A 267 -24.95 -7.92 -35.85
C LEU A 267 -24.95 -6.64 -36.72
N ASN A 268 -23.97 -6.49 -37.61
CA ASN A 268 -23.81 -5.34 -38.51
C ASN A 268 -23.78 -4.00 -37.75
N GLY A 269 -23.14 -3.99 -36.57
CA GLY A 269 -22.94 -2.80 -35.76
C GLY A 269 -24.13 -2.38 -34.89
N LYS A 270 -25.31 -3.02 -35.00
CA LYS A 270 -26.52 -2.61 -34.26
C LYS A 270 -27.36 -3.78 -33.75
N PHE A 271 -28.02 -3.58 -32.61
CA PHE A 271 -29.00 -4.51 -32.07
C PHE A 271 -30.40 -4.27 -32.67
N THR A 272 -30.77 -4.93 -33.77
CA THR A 272 -31.99 -4.60 -34.52
C THR A 272 -33.23 -5.44 -34.17
N GLN A 273 -33.05 -6.61 -33.55
CA GLN A 273 -34.14 -7.54 -33.28
C GLN A 273 -34.70 -7.38 -31.86
N LYS A 274 -35.88 -6.75 -31.72
CA LYS A 274 -36.57 -6.64 -30.42
C LYS A 274 -36.85 -8.03 -29.83
N GLY A 275 -36.60 -8.20 -28.54
CA GLY A 275 -36.75 -9.44 -27.80
C GLY A 275 -35.63 -10.45 -28.02
N ALA A 276 -34.66 -10.17 -28.89
CA ALA A 276 -33.53 -11.06 -29.12
C ALA A 276 -32.61 -11.14 -27.90
N LYS A 277 -31.99 -12.31 -27.75
CA LYS A 277 -30.96 -12.59 -26.76
C LYS A 277 -29.65 -12.86 -27.47
N TYR A 278 -28.60 -12.21 -27.00
CA TYR A 278 -27.23 -12.42 -27.46
C TYR A 278 -26.33 -12.72 -26.27
N TYR A 279 -25.22 -13.38 -26.53
CA TYR A 279 -24.27 -13.77 -25.50
C TYR A 279 -22.90 -13.23 -25.87
N GLN A 280 -22.19 -12.70 -24.88
CA GLN A 280 -20.87 -12.10 -25.09
C GLN A 280 -19.90 -12.62 -24.02
N PRO A 281 -18.76 -13.23 -24.39
CA PRO A 281 -17.70 -13.53 -23.45
C PRO A 281 -17.00 -12.22 -23.04
N VAL A 282 -16.62 -12.10 -21.78
CA VAL A 282 -15.79 -11.01 -21.26
C VAL A 282 -14.61 -11.62 -20.54
N THR A 283 -13.41 -11.32 -21.02
CA THR A 283 -12.16 -11.80 -20.43
C THR A 283 -11.60 -10.74 -19.47
N LEU A 284 -11.35 -11.15 -18.23
CA LEU A 284 -10.70 -10.34 -17.21
C LEU A 284 -9.23 -10.72 -17.15
N ASP A 285 -8.34 -9.77 -17.41
CA ASP A 285 -6.89 -9.94 -17.26
C ASP A 285 -6.41 -9.22 -16.00
N PHE A 286 -5.73 -9.96 -15.12
CA PHE A 286 -5.25 -9.47 -13.84
C PHE A 286 -3.80 -8.95 -13.92
N GLY A 287 -3.08 -9.11 -15.04
CA GLY A 287 -1.69 -8.64 -15.18
C GLY A 287 -0.72 -9.21 -14.13
N SER A 288 0.53 -8.76 -14.14
CA SER A 288 1.56 -9.26 -13.20
C SER A 288 1.52 -8.61 -11.81
N ASN A 289 0.88 -7.44 -11.68
CA ASN A 289 0.98 -6.58 -10.50
C ASN A 289 -0.28 -6.60 -9.62
N SER A 290 -1.30 -7.40 -9.95
CA SER A 290 -2.56 -7.49 -9.18
C SER A 290 -2.45 -8.29 -7.88
N GLY A 291 -1.35 -8.99 -7.66
CA GLY A 291 -1.26 -10.00 -6.60
C GLY A 291 -2.16 -11.22 -6.87
N VAL A 292 -2.70 -11.40 -8.07
CA VAL A 292 -3.52 -12.57 -8.43
C VAL A 292 -2.69 -13.53 -9.29
N ASN A 293 -2.75 -14.82 -8.98
CA ASN A 293 -2.21 -15.88 -9.84
C ASN A 293 -3.32 -16.87 -10.19
N VAL A 294 -4.03 -16.60 -11.30
CA VAL A 294 -5.17 -17.40 -11.74
C VAL A 294 -4.79 -18.87 -11.96
N TYR A 295 -3.58 -19.14 -12.45
CA TYR A 295 -3.08 -20.50 -12.65
C TYR A 295 -2.96 -21.26 -11.32
N GLN A 296 -2.33 -20.68 -10.30
CA GLN A 296 -2.21 -21.32 -8.98
C GLN A 296 -3.57 -21.54 -8.33
N ILE A 297 -4.46 -20.54 -8.39
CA ILE A 297 -5.81 -20.68 -7.86
C ILE A 297 -6.54 -21.81 -8.60
N SER A 298 -6.38 -21.94 -9.92
CA SER A 298 -6.99 -23.03 -10.70
C SER A 298 -6.45 -24.42 -10.34
N GLN A 299 -5.14 -24.55 -10.11
CA GLN A 299 -4.52 -25.80 -9.68
C GLN A 299 -5.09 -26.26 -8.33
N ASN A 300 -5.38 -25.32 -7.43
CA ASN A 300 -5.99 -25.63 -6.14
C ASN A 300 -7.44 -26.16 -6.28
N VAL A 301 -8.20 -25.66 -7.26
CA VAL A 301 -9.54 -26.21 -7.58
C VAL A 301 -9.43 -27.66 -8.03
N PHE A 302 -8.52 -27.96 -8.97
CA PHE A 302 -8.38 -29.31 -9.52
C PHE A 302 -7.82 -30.32 -8.52
N ASN A 303 -6.85 -29.92 -7.70
CA ASN A 303 -6.17 -30.85 -6.79
C ASN A 303 -6.92 -31.09 -5.47
N TYR A 304 -7.66 -30.09 -4.98
CA TYR A 304 -8.25 -30.14 -3.64
C TYR A 304 -9.77 -30.07 -3.62
N GLY A 305 -10.43 -29.90 -4.78
CA GLY A 305 -11.90 -29.84 -4.89
C GLY A 305 -12.55 -28.65 -4.18
N SER A 306 -11.75 -27.71 -3.67
CA SER A 306 -12.23 -26.51 -2.98
C SER A 306 -12.53 -25.40 -3.98
N SER A 307 -13.68 -24.73 -3.81
CA SER A 307 -14.11 -23.64 -4.71
C SER A 307 -13.45 -22.32 -4.33
N VAL A 308 -12.41 -21.96 -5.06
CA VAL A 308 -11.61 -20.74 -4.87
C VAL A 308 -11.82 -19.69 -5.97
N PHE A 309 -12.90 -19.82 -6.72
CA PHE A 309 -13.40 -18.77 -7.62
C PHE A 309 -14.92 -18.79 -7.62
N LYS A 310 -15.53 -17.61 -7.53
CA LYS A 310 -16.98 -17.45 -7.68
C LYS A 310 -17.32 -16.47 -8.79
N LEU A 311 -18.19 -16.88 -9.70
CA LEU A 311 -18.83 -16.04 -10.71
C LEU A 311 -20.30 -15.86 -10.37
N ASN A 312 -20.72 -14.65 -10.00
CA ASN A 312 -22.08 -14.38 -9.48
C ASN A 312 -22.49 -15.36 -8.37
N GLY A 313 -21.56 -15.64 -7.44
CA GLY A 313 -21.78 -16.57 -6.33
C GLY A 313 -21.65 -18.06 -6.67
N ASN A 314 -21.61 -18.45 -7.95
CA ASN A 314 -21.48 -19.83 -8.39
C ASN A 314 -20.02 -20.25 -8.54
N ASN A 315 -19.71 -21.52 -8.28
CA ASN A 315 -18.37 -22.07 -8.46
C ASN A 315 -17.97 -22.01 -9.94
N VAL A 316 -16.74 -21.58 -10.19
CA VAL A 316 -16.17 -21.56 -11.55
C VAL A 316 -15.85 -22.97 -12.02
N VAL A 317 -16.22 -23.28 -13.26
CA VAL A 317 -15.88 -24.52 -13.94
C VAL A 317 -14.61 -24.33 -14.77
N GLY A 318 -13.78 -25.39 -14.88
CA GLY A 318 -12.41 -25.29 -15.40
C GLY A 318 -12.26 -24.71 -16.82
N ASN A 319 -13.30 -24.76 -17.66
CA ASN A 319 -13.30 -24.19 -19.02
C ASN A 319 -13.52 -22.67 -19.06
N GLN A 320 -13.86 -22.03 -17.93
CA GLN A 320 -13.92 -20.57 -17.80
C GLN A 320 -12.55 -19.96 -17.44
N ILE A 321 -11.59 -20.82 -17.09
CA ILE A 321 -10.21 -20.44 -16.78
C ILE A 321 -9.40 -20.63 -18.05
N ASN A 322 -8.77 -19.55 -18.52
CA ASN A 322 -7.93 -19.64 -19.72
C ASN A 322 -6.57 -20.25 -19.34
N GLN A 323 -6.48 -21.58 -19.49
CA GLN A 323 -5.28 -22.36 -19.17
C GLN A 323 -4.35 -22.44 -20.37
N ASN A 324 -3.54 -21.42 -20.55
CA ASN A 324 -2.23 -21.58 -21.18
C ASN A 324 -1.25 -20.78 -20.35
N GLY A 325 -0.03 -21.29 -20.13
CA GLY A 325 0.96 -20.77 -19.16
C GLY A 325 1.48 -19.34 -19.38
N LYS A 326 0.75 -18.49 -20.10
CA LYS A 326 0.99 -17.06 -20.34
C LYS A 326 -0.18 -16.15 -19.91
N THR A 327 -1.37 -16.68 -19.59
CA THR A 327 -2.58 -15.85 -19.37
C THR A 327 -3.04 -15.87 -17.91
N ASN A 328 -2.93 -14.72 -17.24
CA ASN A 328 -3.46 -14.51 -15.89
C ASN A 328 -4.90 -13.99 -15.95
N SER A 329 -5.82 -14.80 -16.52
CA SER A 329 -7.15 -14.32 -16.91
C SER A 329 -8.30 -15.30 -16.68
N VAL A 330 -9.50 -14.76 -16.45
CA VAL A 330 -10.76 -15.51 -16.32
C VAL A 330 -11.78 -14.97 -17.31
N THR A 331 -12.55 -15.84 -17.97
CA THR A 331 -13.62 -15.43 -18.90
C THR A 331 -14.99 -15.83 -18.37
N TYR A 332 -15.93 -14.88 -18.32
CA TYR A 332 -17.35 -15.17 -18.08
C TYR A 332 -18.18 -14.85 -19.34
N VAL A 333 -19.42 -15.33 -19.39
CA VAL A 333 -20.37 -15.00 -20.46
C VAL A 333 -21.54 -14.23 -19.88
N ARG A 334 -21.87 -13.08 -20.46
CA ARG A 334 -23.06 -12.29 -20.12
C ARG A 334 -24.12 -12.40 -21.19
N GLU A 335 -25.39 -12.40 -20.77
CA GLU A 335 -26.56 -12.30 -21.64
C GLU A 335 -26.85 -10.82 -21.95
N ILE A 336 -27.26 -10.55 -23.18
CA ILE A 336 -27.69 -9.23 -23.66
C ILE A 336 -29.12 -9.39 -24.19
N THR A 337 -30.04 -8.57 -23.71
CA THR A 337 -31.43 -8.57 -24.18
C THR A 337 -31.75 -7.27 -24.89
N VAL A 338 -32.45 -7.35 -26.03
CA VAL A 338 -32.74 -6.19 -26.87
C VAL A 338 -34.19 -5.74 -26.69
N GLY A 339 -34.41 -4.48 -26.31
CA GLY A 339 -35.73 -3.86 -26.32
C GLY A 339 -36.74 -4.48 -25.37
N VAL A 340 -36.28 -5.05 -24.24
CA VAL A 340 -37.17 -5.49 -23.16
C VAL A 340 -37.53 -4.29 -22.30
N ASP A 341 -38.83 -4.03 -22.14
CA ASP A 341 -39.32 -3.17 -21.07
C ASP A 341 -38.93 -3.83 -19.75
N GLN A 342 -38.33 -3.08 -18.82
CA GLN A 342 -37.94 -3.63 -17.50
C GLN A 342 -39.16 -4.32 -16.88
N PRO A 343 -39.06 -5.57 -16.37
CA PRO A 343 -40.06 -6.06 -15.44
C PRO A 343 -40.06 -5.11 -14.24
N ASN A 344 -41.13 -4.34 -14.15
CA ASN A 344 -41.42 -3.47 -13.04
C ASN A 344 -41.50 -4.36 -11.79
N SER A 345 -40.44 -4.40 -10.98
CA SER A 345 -40.51 -4.93 -9.63
C SER A 345 -41.20 -3.88 -8.76
N ASN A 346 -42.50 -3.74 -9.00
CA ASN A 346 -43.47 -3.11 -8.11
C ASN A 346 -44.79 -3.82 -8.38
N ASN A 347 -44.89 -5.03 -7.83
CA ASN A 347 -46.19 -5.61 -7.59
C ASN A 347 -46.76 -4.91 -6.35
N ASN A 348 -47.40 -3.77 -6.57
CA ASN A 348 -48.49 -3.32 -5.73
C ASN A 348 -49.57 -2.75 -6.65
N ASN A 349 -50.69 -3.44 -6.63
CA ASN A 349 -51.98 -3.07 -7.22
C ASN A 349 -52.20 -1.55 -7.25
N ASN A 350 -52.53 -1.01 -8.41
CA ASN A 350 -53.93 -0.67 -8.62
C ASN A 350 -54.30 -0.53 -10.09
N ASN A 351 -55.36 -1.27 -10.38
CA ASN A 351 -56.25 -1.19 -11.52
C ASN A 351 -56.66 0.25 -11.81
N GLN A 352 -56.41 0.75 -13.03
CA GLN A 352 -57.37 1.61 -13.73
C GLN A 352 -57.05 1.72 -15.22
N ASN A 353 -58.01 1.21 -16.01
CA ASN A 353 -58.21 1.48 -17.42
C ASN A 353 -58.08 2.98 -17.77
N ASN A 354 -57.43 3.28 -18.89
CA ASN A 354 -58.15 3.89 -20.00
C ASN A 354 -57.39 3.83 -21.33
N ASN A 355 -58.12 3.37 -22.35
CA ASN A 355 -57.83 3.49 -23.77
C ASN A 355 -57.63 4.96 -24.17
N ASN A 356 -56.67 5.23 -25.06
CA ASN A 356 -56.99 5.87 -26.34
C ASN A 356 -55.83 5.73 -27.34
N ASN A 357 -56.15 5.12 -28.49
CA ASN A 357 -55.37 5.22 -29.73
C ASN A 357 -55.43 6.66 -30.26
N ASN A 358 -54.30 7.19 -30.75
CA ASN A 358 -54.32 7.87 -32.05
C ASN A 358 -52.94 7.87 -32.73
N GLN A 359 -52.93 7.59 -34.03
CA GLN A 359 -51.77 7.57 -34.89
C GLN A 359 -51.47 8.95 -35.52
N ASN A 360 -50.20 9.07 -35.96
CA ASN A 360 -49.61 9.99 -36.95
C ASN A 360 -49.43 11.47 -36.58
N ASN A 361 -48.18 11.93 -36.47
CA ASN A 361 -47.47 12.40 -37.66
C ASN A 361 -45.96 12.61 -37.45
N ASN A 362 -45.27 12.50 -38.58
CA ASN A 362 -43.84 12.53 -38.83
C ASN A 362 -43.19 13.89 -38.46
N GLN A 363 -42.26 13.90 -37.49
CA GLN A 363 -41.23 14.93 -37.36
C GLN A 363 -39.97 14.32 -36.73
N ASN A 364 -38.90 14.33 -37.51
CA ASN A 364 -37.50 14.00 -37.21
C ASN A 364 -37.15 13.77 -35.72
N PRO A 365 -36.73 12.58 -35.26
CA PRO A 365 -36.18 12.46 -33.93
C PRO A 365 -34.72 12.92 -33.94
N ALA A 366 -34.54 14.07 -33.29
CA ALA A 366 -33.31 14.56 -32.69
C ALA A 366 -32.43 13.43 -32.08
N PRO A 367 -31.11 13.64 -31.95
CA PRO A 367 -30.19 12.66 -31.39
C PRO A 367 -30.74 12.11 -30.07
N SER A 368 -30.83 10.77 -29.99
CA SER A 368 -31.23 9.97 -28.83
C SER A 368 -30.91 10.68 -27.52
N VAL A 369 -31.92 11.35 -26.92
CA VAL A 369 -31.78 12.02 -25.64
C VAL A 369 -31.70 10.92 -24.59
N GLY A 370 -30.49 10.60 -24.12
CA GLY A 370 -30.31 9.65 -23.03
C GLY A 370 -31.10 10.10 -21.80
N VAL A 371 -31.66 9.13 -21.08
CA VAL A 371 -32.39 9.40 -19.84
C VAL A 371 -31.36 9.53 -18.73
N TRP A 372 -31.45 10.61 -17.96
CA TRP A 372 -30.64 10.77 -16.76
C TRP A 372 -31.15 9.87 -15.64
N LYS A 373 -30.29 9.00 -15.12
CA LYS A 373 -30.59 8.17 -13.95
C LYS A 373 -29.87 8.72 -12.73
N SER A 374 -30.62 9.20 -11.75
CA SER A 374 -30.08 9.67 -10.46
C SER A 374 -29.85 8.51 -9.48
N THR A 375 -28.88 8.68 -8.59
CA THR A 375 -28.54 7.77 -7.49
C THR A 375 -28.15 8.60 -6.28
N ASP A 376 -28.69 8.23 -5.11
CA ASP A 376 -28.34 8.88 -3.85
C ASP A 376 -26.90 8.56 -3.46
N GLN A 377 -26.10 9.60 -3.27
CA GLN A 377 -24.72 9.53 -2.82
C GLN A 377 -24.35 10.85 -2.14
N SER A 378 -24.27 10.82 -0.81
CA SER A 378 -23.79 11.96 -0.03
C SER A 378 -22.27 12.07 -0.09
N GLY A 379 -21.77 13.29 -0.28
CA GLY A 379 -20.33 13.53 -0.50
C GLY A 379 -19.94 14.99 -0.35
N VAL A 380 -18.64 15.24 -0.48
CA VAL A 380 -18.10 16.58 -0.70
C VAL A 380 -17.39 16.61 -2.04
N LEU A 381 -17.79 17.54 -2.90
CA LEU A 381 -17.12 17.87 -4.14
C LEU A 381 -16.10 18.98 -3.88
N THR A 382 -14.91 18.86 -4.45
CA THR A 382 -13.97 19.97 -4.57
C THR A 382 -13.84 20.32 -6.04
N VAL A 383 -14.15 21.56 -6.42
CA VAL A 383 -13.96 22.05 -7.79
C VAL A 383 -12.48 22.04 -8.12
N ASN A 384 -12.12 21.60 -9.32
CA ASN A 384 -10.74 21.58 -9.78
C ASN A 384 -10.18 23.02 -9.93
N SER A 385 -9.01 23.17 -10.54
CA SER A 385 -8.30 24.46 -10.66
C SER A 385 -8.96 25.48 -11.60
N SER A 386 -10.07 25.14 -12.25
CA SER A 386 -10.82 25.99 -13.17
C SER A 386 -12.28 26.16 -12.72
N VAL A 387 -12.93 27.22 -13.19
CA VAL A 387 -14.36 27.44 -12.94
C VAL A 387 -15.15 26.28 -13.53
N ALA A 388 -16.11 25.74 -12.79
CA ALA A 388 -16.98 24.66 -13.27
C ALA A 388 -18.36 25.20 -13.61
N ASP A 389 -18.83 24.92 -14.82
CA ASP A 389 -20.15 25.34 -15.28
C ASP A 389 -21.24 24.44 -14.68
N LEU A 390 -22.41 25.02 -14.45
CA LEU A 390 -23.58 24.29 -13.95
C LEU A 390 -24.61 24.12 -15.05
N VAL A 391 -25.22 22.94 -15.10
CA VAL A 391 -26.36 22.66 -15.96
C VAL A 391 -27.61 22.37 -15.14
N ASP A 392 -28.77 22.66 -15.72
CA ASP A 392 -30.04 22.38 -15.07
C ASP A 392 -30.48 20.91 -15.22
N GLY A 393 -31.65 20.56 -14.66
CA GLY A 393 -32.28 19.26 -14.82
C GLY A 393 -32.45 18.79 -16.27
N SER A 394 -32.57 19.71 -17.23
CA SER A 394 -32.69 19.45 -18.67
C SER A 394 -31.35 19.38 -19.41
N SER A 395 -30.23 19.60 -18.71
CA SER A 395 -28.86 19.70 -19.26
C SER A 395 -28.56 21.02 -20.00
N SER A 396 -29.33 22.08 -19.74
CA SER A 396 -29.05 23.42 -20.25
C SER A 396 -28.12 24.16 -19.30
N TYR A 397 -27.10 24.86 -19.82
CA TYR A 397 -26.21 25.68 -18.99
C TYR A 397 -26.99 26.76 -18.25
N THR A 398 -26.67 26.95 -16.97
CA THR A 398 -27.25 28.00 -16.14
C THR A 398 -26.33 29.24 -16.14
N ALA A 399 -26.83 30.37 -15.64
CA ALA A 399 -26.02 31.58 -15.49
C ALA A 399 -25.02 31.53 -14.30
N ARG A 400 -24.95 30.40 -13.58
CA ARG A 400 -24.13 30.23 -12.37
C ARG A 400 -23.02 29.21 -12.61
N SER A 401 -21.92 29.40 -11.89
CA SER A 401 -20.75 28.51 -11.93
C SER A 401 -20.13 28.37 -10.54
N LEU A 402 -19.33 27.32 -10.36
CA LEU A 402 -18.61 27.07 -9.11
C LEU A 402 -17.18 27.61 -9.23
N ALA A 403 -16.74 28.36 -8.22
CA ALA A 403 -15.39 28.91 -8.19
C ALA A 403 -14.32 27.80 -8.06
N PRO A 404 -13.13 27.97 -8.67
CA PRO A 404 -12.03 27.03 -8.53
C PRO A 404 -11.69 26.71 -7.07
N ASN A 405 -11.37 25.46 -6.77
CA ASN A 405 -11.00 24.97 -5.42
C ASN A 405 -12.08 25.16 -4.32
N SER A 406 -13.30 25.57 -4.67
CA SER A 406 -14.41 25.66 -3.72
C SER A 406 -14.97 24.27 -3.38
N ARG A 407 -15.58 24.14 -2.19
CA ARG A 407 -16.14 22.87 -1.70
C ARG A 407 -17.66 22.94 -1.65
N TRP A 408 -18.30 21.87 -2.12
CA TRP A 408 -19.75 21.76 -2.24
C TRP A 408 -20.23 20.43 -1.71
N VAL A 409 -21.38 20.43 -1.04
CA VAL A 409 -22.03 19.19 -0.63
C VAL A 409 -22.83 18.65 -1.80
N THR A 410 -22.76 17.34 -2.01
CA THR A 410 -23.60 16.61 -2.94
C THR A 410 -24.37 15.56 -2.16
N ASP A 411 -25.60 15.29 -2.57
CA ASP A 411 -26.50 14.28 -2.02
C ASP A 411 -26.82 13.20 -3.05
N GLN A 412 -26.64 13.49 -4.34
CA GLN A 412 -26.92 12.58 -5.45
C GLN A 412 -25.94 12.77 -6.61
N TYR A 413 -25.82 11.75 -7.47
CA TYR A 413 -25.25 11.89 -8.80
C TYR A 413 -26.22 11.35 -9.86
N ARG A 414 -26.11 11.82 -11.10
CA ARG A 414 -26.83 11.29 -12.25
C ARG A 414 -25.91 10.83 -13.35
N VAL A 415 -26.32 9.81 -14.10
CA VAL A 415 -25.60 9.30 -15.27
C VAL A 415 -26.53 9.31 -16.48
N ASN A 416 -26.07 9.89 -17.59
CA ASN A 416 -26.82 9.91 -18.84
C ASN A 416 -26.74 8.51 -19.47
N SER A 417 -27.89 7.90 -19.72
CA SER A 417 -27.95 6.53 -20.23
C SER A 417 -27.41 6.36 -21.66
N ALA A 418 -27.31 7.44 -22.44
CA ALA A 418 -26.81 7.40 -23.82
C ALA A 418 -25.33 7.76 -23.90
N THR A 419 -24.84 8.72 -23.11
CA THR A 419 -23.46 9.22 -23.20
C THR A 419 -22.54 8.70 -22.10
N GLY A 420 -23.08 8.13 -21.02
CA GLY A 420 -22.30 7.75 -19.83
C GLY A 420 -21.78 8.95 -19.02
N GLN A 421 -22.12 10.19 -19.42
CA GLN A 421 -21.75 11.40 -18.71
C GLN A 421 -22.29 11.34 -17.29
N LYS A 422 -21.42 11.60 -16.30
CA LYS A 422 -21.78 11.64 -14.88
C LYS A 422 -21.78 13.08 -14.40
N GLN A 423 -22.80 13.43 -13.62
CA GLN A 423 -22.91 14.75 -12.99
C GLN A 423 -23.31 14.61 -11.53
N TYR A 424 -22.89 15.55 -10.69
CA TYR A 424 -23.23 15.59 -9.26
C TYR A 424 -24.19 16.73 -8.96
N HIS A 425 -25.15 16.49 -8.06
CA HIS A 425 -26.14 17.47 -7.66
C HIS A 425 -25.54 18.46 -6.66
N VAL A 426 -25.72 19.77 -6.90
CA VAL A 426 -25.11 20.83 -6.06
C VAL A 426 -26.10 21.91 -5.63
N SER A 427 -27.28 21.96 -6.23
CA SER A 427 -28.41 22.83 -5.83
C SER A 427 -29.71 22.27 -6.37
N THR A 428 -30.87 22.81 -5.94
CA THR A 428 -32.24 22.29 -6.19
C THR A 428 -32.54 21.81 -7.61
N ASN A 429 -31.92 22.39 -8.63
CA ASN A 429 -32.02 21.93 -10.01
C ASN A 429 -30.70 22.11 -10.78
N GLU A 430 -29.55 22.01 -10.11
CA GLU A 430 -28.25 22.26 -10.74
C GLU A 430 -27.27 21.12 -10.50
N TRP A 431 -26.53 20.82 -11.57
CA TRP A 431 -25.62 19.70 -11.66
C TRP A 431 -24.28 20.16 -12.23
N VAL A 432 -23.20 19.62 -11.69
CA VAL A 432 -21.82 19.85 -12.16
C VAL A 432 -21.26 18.58 -12.79
N ASP A 433 -20.48 18.70 -13.86
CA ASP A 433 -19.84 17.55 -14.50
C ASP A 433 -18.81 16.89 -13.56
N ALA A 434 -18.82 15.55 -13.52
CA ALA A 434 -17.88 14.80 -12.70
C ALA A 434 -16.41 15.00 -13.10
N SER A 435 -16.13 15.45 -14.33
CA SER A 435 -14.78 15.78 -14.80
C SER A 435 -14.24 17.10 -14.23
N ASP A 436 -15.11 18.01 -13.81
CA ASP A 436 -14.74 19.32 -13.27
C ASP A 436 -14.52 19.33 -11.75
N VAL A 437 -14.84 18.22 -11.08
CA VAL A 437 -14.80 18.10 -9.63
C VAL A 437 -14.13 16.82 -9.17
N THR A 438 -13.50 16.86 -8.00
CA THR A 438 -13.08 15.66 -7.28
C THR A 438 -14.10 15.32 -6.21
N PHE A 439 -14.68 14.12 -6.29
CA PHE A 439 -15.61 13.60 -5.29
C PHE A 439 -14.86 12.93 -4.14
N ARG A 440 -15.22 13.26 -2.91
CA ARG A 440 -14.85 12.50 -1.71
C ARG A 440 -16.11 11.98 -1.07
N ASP A 441 -16.11 10.66 -0.84
CA ASP A 441 -17.16 10.04 -0.06
C ASP A 441 -17.21 10.69 1.32
N GLN A 442 -18.41 10.96 1.82
CA GLN A 442 -18.52 11.23 3.26
C GLN A 442 -18.11 9.92 3.91
N ALA A 443 -16.98 9.90 4.62
CA ALA A 443 -16.55 8.72 5.40
C ALA A 443 -17.79 8.16 6.08
N THR A 444 -18.04 6.84 5.98
CA THR A 444 -19.14 6.15 6.66
C THR A 444 -19.24 6.73 8.05
N ARG A 445 -20.25 7.59 8.27
CA ARG A 445 -20.32 8.35 9.52
C ARG A 445 -20.47 7.29 10.59
N PHE A 446 -19.55 7.27 11.55
CA PHE A 446 -19.64 6.36 12.69
C PHE A 446 -21.04 6.45 13.30
N PHE A 447 -21.60 7.66 13.31
CA PHE A 447 -22.99 7.93 13.61
C PHE A 447 -23.90 7.90 12.38
N THR A 448 -24.87 6.99 12.39
CA THR A 448 -25.85 6.79 11.32
C THR A 448 -27.13 7.62 11.50
N ASN A 449 -27.47 8.04 12.73
CA ASN A 449 -28.75 8.69 13.04
C ASN A 449 -28.59 9.86 14.02
N VAL A 450 -27.91 10.92 13.56
CA VAL A 450 -27.70 12.14 14.36
C VAL A 450 -28.98 12.97 14.40
N LEU A 451 -29.58 13.11 15.57
CA LEU A 451 -30.84 13.81 15.81
C LEU A 451 -30.64 14.95 16.80
N GLN A 452 -31.13 16.15 16.42
CA GLN A 452 -31.23 17.29 17.33
C GLN A 452 -32.31 17.03 18.38
N LEU A 453 -32.00 17.28 19.65
CA LEU A 453 -32.95 17.20 20.75
C LEU A 453 -33.78 18.50 20.84
N PRO A 454 -35.03 18.42 21.33
CA PRO A 454 -35.84 19.61 21.57
C PRO A 454 -35.25 20.40 22.75
N GLY A 455 -34.39 21.37 22.42
CA GLY A 455 -33.61 22.13 23.40
C GLY A 455 -32.42 21.37 23.97
N PHE A 456 -31.73 22.01 24.92
CA PHE A 456 -30.67 21.35 25.70
C PHE A 456 -31.29 20.45 26.77
N GLN A 457 -30.85 19.20 26.82
CA GLN A 457 -31.10 18.24 27.90
C GLN A 457 -29.83 18.07 28.74
N THR A 458 -29.92 17.33 29.85
CA THR A 458 -28.77 17.09 30.73
C THR A 458 -28.38 15.63 30.74
N VAL A 459 -27.12 15.33 30.42
CA VAL A 459 -26.49 14.03 30.65
C VAL A 459 -25.87 14.02 32.04
N SER A 460 -26.33 13.12 32.91
CA SER A 460 -25.77 12.91 34.24
C SER A 460 -24.93 11.63 34.30
N LEU A 461 -23.74 11.74 34.89
CA LEU A 461 -22.72 10.69 34.99
C LEU A 461 -22.60 10.22 36.44
N ALA A 462 -22.92 8.95 36.70
CA ALA A 462 -22.92 8.37 38.05
C ALA A 462 -21.54 7.82 38.46
N GLY A 463 -21.40 7.44 39.73
CA GLY A 463 -20.17 6.86 40.27
C GLY A 463 -19.24 7.90 40.90
N PRO A 464 -18.17 7.46 41.59
CA PRO A 464 -17.29 8.39 42.31
C PRO A 464 -16.54 9.31 41.34
N ASP A 465 -16.11 10.48 41.80
CA ASP A 465 -15.38 11.49 41.02
C ASP A 465 -14.12 10.94 40.32
N ALA A 466 -13.53 9.86 40.86
CA ALA A 466 -12.37 9.18 40.29
C ALA A 466 -12.68 8.30 39.06
N PHE A 467 -13.95 7.99 38.78
CA PHE A 467 -14.34 7.22 37.60
C PHE A 467 -14.44 8.14 36.38
N ILE A 468 -13.80 7.76 35.27
CA ILE A 468 -13.73 8.58 34.05
C ILE A 468 -14.56 7.94 32.93
N TYR A 469 -15.58 8.65 32.47
CA TYR A 469 -16.37 8.29 31.29
C TYR A 469 -15.63 8.65 30.01
N GLN A 470 -15.60 7.69 29.09
CA GLN A 470 -14.92 7.86 27.82
C GLN A 470 -15.74 8.68 26.82
N LEU A 471 -15.04 9.56 26.11
CA LEU A 471 -15.57 10.34 25.00
C LEU A 471 -15.08 9.83 23.64
N PHE A 472 -15.88 10.07 22.62
CA PHE A 472 -15.65 9.72 21.23
C PHE A 472 -15.87 10.92 20.32
N ASN A 473 -15.14 11.03 19.22
CA ASN A 473 -15.40 12.04 18.20
C ASN A 473 -16.51 11.59 17.22
N GLN A 474 -16.88 12.45 16.27
CA GLN A 474 -17.89 12.14 15.23
C GLN A 474 -17.55 10.92 14.35
N ASP A 475 -16.28 10.50 14.33
CA ASP A 475 -15.77 9.36 13.56
C ASP A 475 -15.66 8.09 14.43
N GLY A 476 -16.13 8.14 15.70
CA GLY A 476 -16.09 7.01 16.63
C GLY A 476 -14.74 6.75 17.28
N ILE A 477 -13.78 7.67 17.08
CA ILE A 477 -12.45 7.55 17.65
C ILE A 477 -12.47 8.09 19.08
N ARG A 478 -11.89 7.31 20.00
CA ARG A 478 -11.68 7.69 21.39
C ARG A 478 -10.86 9.00 21.47
N VAL A 479 -11.34 9.99 22.21
CA VAL A 479 -10.55 11.20 22.49
C VAL A 479 -9.75 11.05 23.80
N ASP A 480 -8.62 11.74 23.90
CA ASP A 480 -7.66 11.55 25.02
C ASP A 480 -8.19 12.02 26.38
N ARG A 481 -9.24 12.86 26.39
CA ARG A 481 -9.90 13.33 27.61
C ARG A 481 -11.19 12.56 27.90
N GLY A 482 -11.58 12.53 29.17
CA GLY A 482 -12.86 11.95 29.62
C GLY A 482 -13.54 12.85 30.64
N LEU A 483 -14.76 12.49 31.03
CA LEU A 483 -15.56 13.24 32.00
C LEU A 483 -15.65 12.48 33.32
N PRO A 484 -15.39 13.12 34.47
CA PRO A 484 -15.47 12.43 35.76
C PRO A 484 -16.92 12.09 36.13
N GLY A 485 -17.10 11.05 36.95
CA GLY A 485 -18.36 10.72 37.61
C GLY A 485 -18.84 11.87 38.51
N ASN A 486 -20.11 11.83 38.91
CA ASN A 486 -20.83 12.88 39.63
C ASN A 486 -20.83 14.25 38.91
N THR A 487 -20.76 14.26 37.58
CA THR A 487 -20.88 15.49 36.78
C THR A 487 -22.09 15.46 35.84
N ALA A 488 -22.52 16.66 35.43
CA ALA A 488 -23.66 16.84 34.54
C ALA A 488 -23.26 17.74 33.36
N TRP A 489 -23.69 17.37 32.15
CA TRP A 489 -23.28 18.00 30.90
C TRP A 489 -24.49 18.29 30.03
N ALA A 490 -24.50 19.47 29.40
CA ALA A 490 -25.53 19.80 28.43
C ALA A 490 -25.38 18.93 27.18
N THR A 491 -26.49 18.41 26.67
CA THR A 491 -26.57 17.73 25.38
C THR A 491 -27.67 18.32 24.54
N ASP A 492 -27.39 18.49 23.27
CA ASP A 492 -28.35 18.99 22.29
C ASP A 492 -28.56 18.02 21.13
N GLN A 493 -27.79 16.93 21.08
CA GLN A 493 -27.86 15.94 20.02
C GLN A 493 -27.71 14.52 20.57
N ARG A 494 -28.43 13.59 19.94
CA ARG A 494 -28.22 12.15 20.10
C ARG A 494 -27.83 11.51 18.77
N ALA A 495 -27.06 10.44 18.82
CA ALA A 495 -26.64 9.69 17.65
C ALA A 495 -26.71 8.19 17.90
N THR A 496 -26.78 7.38 16.83
CA THR A 496 -26.60 5.93 16.92
C THR A 496 -25.45 5.47 16.05
N ASP A 497 -24.69 4.46 16.50
CA ASP A 497 -23.73 3.76 15.64
C ASP A 497 -24.40 2.63 14.83
N ALA A 498 -23.61 1.96 13.99
CA ALA A 498 -24.09 0.85 13.17
C ALA A 498 -24.54 -0.39 13.98
N GLN A 499 -24.14 -0.48 15.25
CA GLN A 499 -24.52 -1.55 16.18
C GLN A 499 -25.76 -1.18 17.02
N GLY A 500 -26.31 0.02 16.82
CA GLY A 500 -27.48 0.51 17.55
C GLY A 500 -27.16 1.10 18.92
N ASN A 501 -25.89 1.33 19.26
CA ASN A 501 -25.52 2.01 20.49
C ASN A 501 -25.86 3.49 20.38
N ILE A 502 -26.32 4.10 21.48
CA ILE A 502 -26.77 5.50 21.52
C ILE A 502 -25.67 6.36 22.11
N TYR A 503 -25.42 7.54 21.54
CA TYR A 503 -24.46 8.51 22.04
C TYR A 503 -25.10 9.88 22.20
N TYR A 504 -24.59 10.69 23.13
CA TYR A 504 -25.04 12.06 23.36
C TYR A 504 -23.88 13.04 23.18
N ARG A 505 -24.13 14.14 22.49
CA ARG A 505 -23.12 15.17 22.27
C ARG A 505 -22.94 16.02 23.51
N VAL A 506 -21.71 16.16 23.98
CA VAL A 506 -21.36 16.96 25.17
C VAL A 506 -20.42 18.13 24.84
N SER A 507 -19.94 18.21 23.59
CA SER A 507 -19.13 19.31 23.04
C SER A 507 -19.21 19.30 21.51
N THR A 508 -18.58 20.26 20.82
CA THR A 508 -18.64 20.43 19.35
C THR A 508 -18.35 19.14 18.56
N ASN A 509 -17.41 18.31 19.04
CA ASN A 509 -17.05 17.05 18.41
C ASN A 509 -16.76 15.95 19.44
N GLU A 510 -17.51 15.92 20.54
CA GLU A 510 -17.32 14.92 21.59
C GLU A 510 -18.65 14.35 22.04
N TRP A 511 -18.68 13.02 22.10
CA TRP A 511 -19.86 12.22 22.29
C TRP A 511 -19.62 11.22 23.40
N ILE A 512 -20.61 11.02 24.25
CA ILE A 512 -20.59 10.03 25.32
C ILE A 512 -21.53 8.87 25.00
N LEU A 513 -21.04 7.64 25.14
CA LEU A 513 -21.83 6.43 24.94
C LEU A 513 -22.84 6.27 26.07
N ARG A 514 -24.11 6.03 25.72
CA ARG A 514 -25.16 5.64 26.66
C ARG A 514 -24.84 4.25 27.20
N GLY A 515 -24.79 4.14 28.52
CA GLY A 515 -24.51 2.89 29.20
C GLY A 515 -24.75 3.01 30.70
N ASN A 516 -24.20 2.08 31.47
CA ASN A 516 -24.35 2.06 32.92
C ASN A 516 -23.83 3.36 33.54
N GLY A 517 -24.68 4.03 34.32
CA GLY A 517 -24.37 5.30 34.97
C GLY A 517 -24.43 6.53 34.07
N VAL A 518 -24.93 6.42 32.83
CA VAL A 518 -25.22 7.57 31.95
C VAL A 518 -26.74 7.72 31.82
N SER A 519 -27.30 8.78 32.39
CA SER A 519 -28.74 9.08 32.34
C SER A 519 -29.00 10.42 31.67
N VAL A 520 -30.13 10.56 30.98
CA VAL A 520 -30.54 11.81 30.31
C VAL A 520 -31.94 12.18 30.79
N TYR A 521 -32.14 13.46 31.12
CA TYR A 521 -33.42 14.03 31.57
C TYR A 521 -33.63 15.45 31.03
#